data_AF-A0ABF7RQN0-F1
#
_entry.id   AF-A0ABF7RQN0-F1
#
_cell.length_a   1.000
_cell.length_b   1.000
_cell.length_c   1.000
_cell.angle_alpha   90.00
_cell.angle_beta   90.00
_cell.angle_gamma   90.00
#
_symmetry.space_group_name_H-M   'P 1'
#
loop_
_entity.id
_entity.type
_entity.pdbx_description
1 polymer ?
#
loop_
_entity_poly.entity_id
_entity_poly.type
_entity_poly.pdbx_seq_one_letter_code
_entity_poly.pdbx_strand_id
1 'polypeptide(L)'
;MNEKKQEDLILAIKTSIKNDFEYRIEKSYKNSVFIVVYSTESLSSILHLCGTLGAFFNYGKAEEVDEIHAFEYEISITDYGLDLSEVARLIREHIDPNDI
;
A
#
# COMPACT_ATOMS: atom_id res chain seq x y z
N MET A 1 -12.06 6.69 -1.81
CA MET A 1 -10.94 7.66 -1.73
C MET A 1 -10.83 8.55 -2.97
N ASN A 2 -10.61 9.88 -2.82
CA ASN A 2 -10.34 10.75 -3.98
C ASN A 2 -8.92 10.50 -4.56
N GLU A 3 -8.65 11.01 -5.77
CA GLU A 3 -7.37 10.77 -6.49
C GLU A 3 -6.14 11.22 -5.70
N LYS A 4 -6.17 12.43 -5.13
CA LYS A 4 -5.07 12.95 -4.31
C LYS A 4 -4.75 12.04 -3.12
N LYS A 5 -5.78 11.58 -2.39
CA LYS A 5 -5.59 10.66 -1.26
C LYS A 5 -5.01 9.32 -1.71
N GLN A 6 -5.40 8.82 -2.89
CA GLN A 6 -4.79 7.59 -3.43
C GLN A 6 -3.31 7.79 -3.73
N GLU A 7 -2.94 8.92 -4.33
CA GLU A 7 -1.54 9.23 -4.64
C GLU A 7 -0.69 9.41 -3.40
N ASP A 8 -1.18 10.17 -2.42
CA ASP A 8 -0.49 10.40 -1.16
C ASP A 8 -0.30 9.08 -0.39
N LEU A 9 -1.29 8.18 -0.43
CA LEU A 9 -1.20 6.84 0.17
C LEU A 9 -0.17 5.95 -0.56
N ILE A 10 -0.23 5.86 -1.89
CA ILE A 10 0.73 5.05 -2.68
C ILE A 10 2.15 5.51 -2.41
N LEU A 11 2.37 6.82 -2.37
CA LEU A 11 3.67 7.41 -2.09
C LEU A 11 4.16 7.05 -0.68
N ALA A 12 3.28 7.13 0.33
CA ALA A 12 3.61 6.73 1.69
C ALA A 12 3.95 5.24 1.80
N ILE A 13 3.23 4.35 1.10
CA ILE A 13 3.51 2.91 1.11
C ILE A 13 4.87 2.62 0.47
N LYS A 14 5.12 3.16 -0.73
CA LYS A 14 6.37 2.95 -1.47
C LYS A 14 7.62 3.39 -0.71
N THR A 15 7.48 4.43 0.11
CA THR A 15 8.58 4.96 0.92
C THR A 15 8.75 4.27 2.27
N SER A 16 7.66 3.78 2.85
CA SER A 16 7.69 3.09 4.15
C SER A 16 8.19 1.65 4.02
N ILE A 17 8.02 1.05 2.85
CA ILE A 17 8.31 -0.35 2.60
C ILE A 17 9.49 -0.43 1.64
N LYS A 18 10.66 -0.79 2.19
CA LYS A 18 11.89 -0.98 1.40
C LYS A 18 11.67 -2.03 0.30
N ASN A 19 12.44 -1.95 -0.78
CA ASN A 19 12.44 -2.89 -1.91
C ASN A 19 12.68 -4.37 -1.53
N ASP A 20 13.01 -4.66 -0.27
CA ASP A 20 13.16 -6.03 0.23
C ASP A 20 11.81 -6.76 0.39
N PHE A 21 10.68 -6.05 0.31
CA PHE A 21 9.35 -6.66 0.39
C PHE A 21 8.78 -6.95 -1.00
N GLU A 22 8.36 -8.19 -1.22
CA GLU A 22 7.62 -8.59 -2.41
C GLU A 22 6.17 -8.10 -2.28
N TYR A 23 5.83 -7.00 -2.96
CA TYR A 23 4.48 -6.49 -3.09
C TYR A 23 4.21 -5.85 -4.45
N ARG A 24 2.95 -5.87 -4.90
CA ARG A 24 2.46 -5.05 -6.02
C ARG A 24 1.36 -4.11 -5.55
N ILE A 25 1.35 -2.88 -6.07
CA ILE A 25 0.28 -1.91 -5.82
C ILE A 25 -0.45 -1.65 -7.13
N GLU A 26 -1.77 -1.73 -7.08
CA GLU A 26 -2.64 -1.41 -8.20
C GLU A 26 -3.64 -0.34 -7.78
N LYS A 27 -3.68 0.77 -8.55
CA LYS A 27 -4.82 1.70 -8.49
C LYS A 27 -6.02 0.97 -9.08
N SER A 28 -7.06 0.78 -8.29
CA SER A 28 -8.20 -0.04 -8.71
C SER A 28 -9.43 0.78 -9.08
N TYR A 29 -10.36 0.10 -9.74
CA TYR A 29 -11.73 0.53 -9.95
C TYR A 29 -12.43 0.82 -8.61
N LYS A 30 -13.26 1.88 -8.55
CA LYS A 30 -14.00 2.34 -7.36
C LYS A 30 -13.14 2.94 -6.24
N ASN A 31 -12.20 3.80 -6.59
CA ASN A 31 -11.63 4.74 -5.63
C ASN A 31 -10.87 4.07 -4.46
N SER A 32 -10.20 2.95 -4.71
CA SER A 32 -9.49 2.14 -3.71
C SER A 32 -8.07 1.82 -4.16
N VAL A 33 -7.15 1.64 -3.20
CA VAL A 33 -5.78 1.18 -3.46
C VAL A 33 -5.70 -0.30 -3.12
N PHE A 34 -5.32 -1.13 -4.09
CA PHE A 34 -5.11 -2.55 -3.89
C PHE A 34 -3.63 -2.83 -3.74
N ILE A 35 -3.31 -3.67 -2.76
CA ILE A 35 -1.96 -4.09 -2.44
C ILE A 35 -1.99 -5.60 -2.37
N VAL A 36 -1.07 -6.24 -3.07
CA VAL A 36 -0.86 -7.67 -2.99
C VAL A 36 0.51 -7.91 -2.40
N VAL A 37 0.59 -8.84 -1.46
CA VAL A 37 1.83 -9.20 -0.77
C VAL A 37 2.05 -10.70 -0.79
N TYR A 38 3.32 -11.09 -0.89
CA TYR A 38 3.73 -12.50 -1.04
C TYR A 38 4.44 -13.06 0.19
N SER A 39 4.50 -12.29 1.29
CA SER A 39 5.08 -12.71 2.56
C SER A 39 4.19 -12.36 3.77
N THR A 40 4.15 -13.22 4.81
CA THR A 40 3.37 -12.93 6.04
C THR A 40 3.97 -11.73 6.77
N GLU A 41 5.27 -11.53 6.62
CA GLU A 41 5.98 -10.34 7.11
C GLU A 41 5.54 -9.08 6.37
N SER A 42 5.46 -9.13 5.02
CA SER A 42 4.91 -8.07 4.18
C SER A 42 3.48 -7.74 4.58
N LEU A 43 2.64 -8.77 4.79
CA LEU A 43 1.26 -8.59 5.27
C LEU A 43 1.24 -7.87 6.62
N SER A 44 2.03 -8.33 7.59
CA SER A 44 2.11 -7.71 8.92
C SER A 44 2.50 -6.24 8.83
N SER A 45 3.49 -5.91 8.01
CA SER A 45 3.94 -4.53 7.77
C SER A 45 2.85 -3.65 7.17
N ILE A 46 2.11 -4.15 6.16
CA ILE A 46 1.00 -3.41 5.55
C ILE A 46 -0.15 -3.23 6.55
N LEU A 47 -0.49 -4.25 7.35
CA LEU A 47 -1.55 -4.15 8.35
C LEU A 47 -1.19 -3.13 9.44
N HIS A 48 0.07 -3.10 9.88
CA HIS A 48 0.56 -2.08 10.82
C HIS A 48 0.47 -0.67 10.23
N LEU A 49 0.85 -0.49 8.96
CA LEU A 49 0.69 0.77 8.26
C LEU A 49 -0.79 1.19 8.20
N CYS A 50 -1.68 0.27 7.83
CA CYS A 50 -3.12 0.52 7.79
C CYS A 50 -3.66 0.97 9.16
N GLY A 51 -3.25 0.31 10.24
CA GLY A 51 -3.62 0.71 11.61
C GLY A 51 -3.12 2.12 11.95
N THR A 52 -1.88 2.45 11.58
CA THR A 52 -1.27 3.77 11.82
C THR A 52 -2.00 4.89 11.08
N LEU A 53 -2.43 4.62 9.85
CA LEU A 53 -3.15 5.58 9.01
C LEU A 53 -4.63 5.74 9.39
N GLY A 54 -5.15 4.87 10.27
CA GLY A 54 -6.59 4.75 10.50
C GLY A 54 -7.32 4.37 9.20
N ALA A 55 -6.77 3.41 8.46
CA ALA A 55 -7.29 2.98 7.18
C ALA A 55 -8.55 2.13 7.32
N PHE A 56 -9.48 2.31 6.39
CA PHE A 56 -10.63 1.44 6.18
C PHE A 56 -10.29 0.45 5.07
N PHE A 57 -10.05 -0.81 5.43
CA PHE A 57 -9.57 -1.82 4.50
C PHE A 57 -10.20 -3.20 4.73
N ASN A 58 -10.17 -4.00 3.67
CA ASN A 58 -10.40 -5.45 3.74
C ASN A 58 -9.10 -6.15 3.37
N TYR A 59 -8.89 -7.36 3.89
CA TYR A 59 -7.82 -8.23 3.44
C TYR A 59 -8.26 -9.68 3.43
N GLY A 60 -7.62 -10.49 2.59
CA GLY A 60 -7.89 -11.91 2.46
C GLY A 60 -6.70 -12.65 1.88
N LYS A 61 -6.68 -13.97 2.05
CA LYS A 61 -5.76 -14.82 1.30
C LYS A 61 -6.32 -14.98 -0.11
N ALA A 62 -5.47 -14.82 -1.13
CA ALA A 62 -5.88 -15.03 -2.51
C ALA A 62 -6.30 -16.51 -2.72
N GLU A 63 -7.36 -16.72 -3.51
CA GLU A 63 -7.85 -18.07 -3.84
C GLU A 63 -6.93 -18.79 -4.82
N GLU A 64 -6.31 -18.03 -5.73
CA GLU A 64 -5.29 -18.50 -6.66
C GLU A 64 -3.95 -17.85 -6.28
N VAL A 65 -2.92 -18.67 -6.16
CA VAL A 65 -1.55 -18.22 -5.97
C VAL A 65 -0.81 -18.54 -7.27
N ASP A 66 0.00 -17.61 -7.77
CA ASP A 66 0.78 -17.85 -8.98
C ASP A 66 1.81 -19.00 -8.78
N GLU A 67 2.36 -19.53 -9.88
CA GLU A 67 3.30 -20.67 -9.82
C GLU A 67 4.64 -20.35 -9.12
N ILE A 68 4.88 -19.07 -8.80
CA ILE A 68 6.16 -18.57 -8.29
C ILE A 68 6.12 -18.40 -6.77
N HIS A 69 5.01 -17.90 -6.23
CA HIS A 69 4.86 -17.60 -4.81
C HIS A 69 4.12 -18.72 -4.09
N ALA A 70 4.54 -19.04 -2.86
CA ALA A 70 3.88 -20.07 -2.06
C ALA A 70 2.56 -19.58 -1.42
N PHE A 71 2.35 -18.26 -1.40
CA PHE A 71 1.15 -17.63 -0.86
C PHE A 71 1.03 -16.18 -1.31
N GLU A 72 -0.21 -15.70 -1.39
CA GLU A 72 -0.56 -14.35 -1.82
C GLU A 72 -1.69 -13.83 -0.92
N TYR A 73 -1.58 -12.57 -0.47
CA TYR A 73 -2.64 -11.88 0.26
C TYR A 73 -3.03 -10.60 -0.47
N GLU A 74 -4.32 -10.38 -0.57
CA GLU A 74 -4.90 -9.20 -1.19
C GLU A 74 -5.41 -8.25 -0.10
N ILE A 75 -5.11 -6.97 -0.26
CA ILE A 75 -5.47 -5.92 0.68
C ILE A 75 -6.08 -4.77 -0.12
N SER A 76 -7.30 -4.37 0.23
CA SER A 76 -8.02 -3.29 -0.45
C SER A 76 -8.30 -2.15 0.53
N ILE A 77 -7.64 -1.01 0.33
CA ILE A 77 -7.80 0.20 1.15
C ILE A 77 -8.78 1.14 0.45
N THR A 78 -9.89 1.42 1.12
CA THR A 78 -11.02 2.19 0.56
C THR A 78 -11.02 3.66 1.00
N ASP A 79 -10.46 3.94 2.17
CA ASP A 79 -10.19 5.28 2.71
C ASP A 79 -9.20 5.22 3.88
N TYR A 80 -8.78 6.37 4.40
CA TYR A 80 -7.96 6.49 5.61
C TYR A 80 -8.20 7.81 6.35
N GLY A 81 -8.00 7.82 7.67
CA GLY A 81 -8.33 8.96 8.53
C GLY A 81 -7.25 10.03 8.64
N LEU A 82 -5.97 9.65 8.56
CA LEU A 82 -4.85 10.59 8.70
C LEU A 82 -4.73 11.52 7.49
N ASP A 83 -4.39 12.80 7.68
CA ASP A 83 -4.01 13.67 6.56
C ASP A 83 -2.54 13.44 6.18
N LEU A 84 -2.32 12.92 4.98
CA LEU A 84 -0.99 12.62 4.46
C LEU A 84 -0.40 13.73 3.59
N SER A 85 -1.08 14.88 3.44
CA SER A 85 -0.66 15.95 2.52
C SER A 85 0.76 16.45 2.81
N GLU A 86 1.10 16.65 4.08
CA GLU A 86 2.42 17.14 4.49
C GLU A 86 3.51 16.07 4.35
N VAL A 87 3.19 14.83 4.69
CA VAL A 87 4.10 13.68 4.48
C VAL A 87 4.41 13.53 3.00
N ALA A 88 3.38 13.57 2.15
CA ALA A 88 3.54 13.46 0.70
C ALA A 88 4.30 14.66 0.10
N ARG A 89 4.13 15.86 0.65
CA ARG A 89 4.95 17.04 0.28
C ARG A 89 6.43 16.80 0.60
N LEU A 90 6.73 16.40 1.84
CA LEU A 90 8.11 16.16 2.28
C LEU A 90 8.79 15.05 1.48
N ILE A 91 8.07 13.96 1.19
CA ILE A 91 8.57 12.87 0.34
C ILE A 91 8.96 13.41 -1.05
N ARG A 92 8.07 14.17 -1.72
CA ARG A 92 8.33 14.70 -3.07
C ARG A 92 9.51 15.67 -3.10
N GLU A 93 9.79 16.36 -2.00
CA GLU A 93 10.91 17.32 -1.89
C GLU A 93 12.26 16.66 -1.60
N HIS A 94 12.28 15.47 -1.01
CA HIS A 94 13.49 14.87 -0.44
C HIS A 94 13.84 13.47 -1.00
N ILE A 95 12.98 12.89 -1.83
CA ILE A 95 13.24 11.60 -2.49
C ILE A 95 13.50 11.85 -3.97
N ASP A 96 14.56 11.23 -4.52
CA ASP A 96 14.87 11.27 -5.94
C ASP A 96 13.66 10.73 -6.72
N PRO A 97 13.15 11.42 -7.76
CA PRO A 97 12.05 10.91 -8.58
C PRO A 97 12.28 9.50 -9.15
N ASN A 98 13.55 9.07 -9.26
CA ASN A 98 13.93 7.74 -9.73
C ASN A 98 13.81 6.64 -8.65
N ASP A 99 13.57 7.00 -7.39
CA ASP A 99 13.41 6.08 -6.25
C ASP A 99 11.93 5.77 -5.92
N ILE A 100 10.97 6.25 -6.75
CA ILE A 100 9.51 6.09 -6.56
C ILE A 100 8.90 5.15 -7.59
#